data_AF-E2B579-F1
#
_entry.id   AF-E2B579-F1
#
_cell.length_a   1.000
_cell.length_b   1.000
_cell.length_c   1.000
_cell.angle_alpha   90.00
_cell.angle_beta   90.00
_cell.angle_gamma   90.00
#
_symmetry.space_group_name_H-M   'P 1'
#
loop_
_entity.id
_entity.type
_entity.pdbx_description
1 polymer ?
#
loop_
_entity_poly.entity_id
_entity_poly.type
_entity_poly.pdbx_seq_one_letter_code
_entity_poly.pdbx_strand_id
1 'polypeptide(L)'
;MGSENQLEQNETMPKIDLLKDVSRFKSTDIVYMKRLEEENIKRAQKVRGYRKANNRTAFALTLGVIAIYTYTIYSFKQEKFLDDFEKPEKTINKVA
;
A
#
# COMPACT_ATOMS: atom_id res chain seq x y z
N MET A 1 -15.12 27.25 -19.27
CA MET A 1 -15.12 25.88 -18.72
C MET A 1 -15.50 24.92 -19.83
N GLY A 2 -14.53 24.22 -20.46
CA GLY A 2 -14.83 23.35 -21.61
C GLY A 2 -13.63 22.62 -22.25
N SER A 3 -12.40 22.92 -21.81
CA SER A 3 -11.18 22.36 -22.43
C SER A 3 -10.63 21.12 -21.71
N GLU A 4 -11.05 20.84 -20.48
CA GLU A 4 -10.51 19.74 -19.66
C GLU A 4 -11.09 18.36 -20.04
N ASN A 5 -12.33 18.33 -20.57
CA ASN A 5 -13.01 17.08 -20.94
C ASN A 5 -12.53 16.45 -22.26
N GLN A 6 -11.78 17.16 -23.11
CA GLN A 6 -11.32 16.61 -24.39
C GLN A 6 -9.99 15.85 -24.29
N LEU A 7 -9.20 16.11 -23.24
CA LEU A 7 -7.94 15.41 -23.02
C LEU A 7 -8.17 14.01 -22.42
N GLU A 8 -9.12 13.86 -21.50
CA GLU A 8 -9.45 12.54 -20.91
C GLU A 8 -10.02 11.54 -21.94
N GLN A 9 -10.72 12.04 -22.97
CA GLN A 9 -11.21 11.18 -24.06
C GLN A 9 -10.12 10.70 -25.02
N ASN A 10 -8.96 11.36 -25.05
CA ASN A 10 -7.87 11.06 -25.96
C ASN A 10 -6.83 10.09 -25.35
N GLU A 11 -6.75 10.04 -24.02
CA GLU A 11 -5.88 9.09 -23.30
C GLU A 11 -6.46 7.68 -23.19
N THR A 12 -7.79 7.56 -23.33
CA THR A 12 -8.49 6.29 -23.25
C THR A 12 -9.03 5.91 -24.62
N MET A 13 -8.53 4.82 -25.20
CA MET A 13 -9.06 4.28 -26.46
C MET A 13 -10.60 4.14 -26.33
N PRO A 14 -11.39 4.80 -27.19
CA PRO A 14 -12.84 4.72 -27.10
C PRO A 14 -13.28 3.27 -27.30
N LYS A 15 -14.23 2.82 -26.46
CA LYS A 15 -14.77 1.46 -26.58
C LYS A 15 -15.44 1.32 -27.94
N ILE A 16 -15.09 0.25 -28.65
CA ILE A 16 -15.62 -0.03 -29.98
C ILE A 16 -17.07 -0.48 -29.83
N ASP A 17 -17.99 0.29 -30.41
CA ASP A 17 -19.40 -0.08 -30.48
C ASP A 17 -19.60 -1.10 -31.59
N LEU A 18 -19.62 -2.37 -31.20
CA LEU A 18 -19.72 -3.50 -32.12
C LEU A 18 -20.88 -3.36 -33.12
N LEU A 19 -22.04 -2.79 -32.72
CA LEU A 19 -23.22 -2.62 -33.57
C LEU A 19 -23.08 -1.51 -34.63
N LYS A 20 -22.26 -0.49 -34.36
CA LYS A 20 -22.06 0.67 -35.24
C LYS A 20 -20.95 0.44 -36.26
N ASP A 21 -19.96 -0.37 -35.89
CA ASP A 21 -18.77 -0.65 -36.71
C ASP A 21 -18.74 -2.06 -37.33
N VAL A 22 -19.82 -2.87 -37.22
CA VAL A 22 -19.89 -4.23 -37.83
C VAL A 22 -19.49 -4.22 -39.32
N SER A 23 -19.84 -3.16 -40.05
CA SER A 23 -19.56 -3.05 -41.49
C SER A 23 -18.08 -2.88 -41.83
N ARG A 24 -17.23 -2.55 -40.86
CA ARG A 24 -15.79 -2.33 -41.03
C ARG A 24 -14.93 -3.52 -40.63
N PHE A 25 -15.48 -4.50 -39.91
CA PHE A 25 -14.71 -5.62 -39.35
C PHE A 25 -15.22 -6.97 -39.85
N LYS A 26 -14.29 -7.86 -40.19
CA LYS A 26 -14.62 -9.23 -40.57
C LYS A 26 -15.10 -9.98 -39.32
N SER A 27 -16.13 -10.83 -39.45
CA SER A 27 -16.71 -11.55 -38.30
C SER A 27 -15.68 -12.38 -37.50
N THR A 28 -14.61 -12.81 -38.16
CA THR A 28 -13.48 -13.52 -37.54
C THR A 28 -12.68 -12.62 -36.60
N ASP A 29 -12.48 -11.34 -36.95
CA ASP A 29 -11.70 -10.39 -36.13
C ASP A 29 -12.44 -10.09 -34.82
N ILE A 30 -13.77 -10.01 -34.85
CA ILE A 30 -14.62 -9.79 -33.67
C ILE A 30 -14.43 -10.91 -32.63
N VAL A 31 -14.33 -12.17 -33.09
CA VAL A 31 -14.12 -13.32 -32.20
C VAL A 31 -12.75 -13.26 -31.53
N TYR A 32 -11.70 -12.90 -32.28
CA TYR A 32 -10.36 -12.74 -31.73
C TYR A 32 -10.27 -11.58 -30.74
N MET A 33 -10.90 -10.45 -31.06
CA MET A 33 -10.95 -9.29 -30.16
C MET A 33 -11.63 -9.63 -28.84
N LYS A 34 -12.77 -10.32 -28.89
CA LYS A 34 -13.49 -10.75 -27.68
C LYS A 34 -12.64 -11.69 -26.82
N ARG A 35 -11.94 -12.64 -27.43
CA ARG A 35 -11.06 -13.58 -26.72
C ARG A 35 -9.90 -12.86 -26.04
N LEU A 36 -9.31 -11.88 -26.73
CA LEU A 36 -8.22 -11.07 -26.19
C LEU A 36 -8.69 -10.19 -25.02
N GLU A 37 -9.88 -9.61 -25.11
CA GLU A 37 -10.49 -8.84 -24.02
C GLU A 37 -10.68 -9.71 -22.78
N GLU A 38 -11.23 -10.92 -22.93
CA GLU A 38 -11.41 -11.86 -21.82
C GLU A 38 -10.09 -12.22 -21.14
N GLU A 39 -9.01 -12.42 -21.90
CA GLU A 39 -7.67 -12.65 -21.34
C GLU A 39 -7.13 -11.43 -20.59
N ASN A 40 -7.29 -10.23 -21.16
CA ASN A 40 -6.82 -9.00 -20.53
C ASN A 40 -7.55 -8.73 -19.20
N ILE A 41 -8.86 -9.01 -19.13
CA ILE A 41 -9.62 -8.90 -17.89
C ILE A 41 -9.07 -9.87 -16.84
N LYS A 42 -8.79 -11.13 -17.19
CA LYS A 42 -8.20 -12.11 -16.28
C LYS A 42 -6.84 -11.64 -15.75
N ARG A 43 -5.98 -11.12 -16.62
CA ARG A 43 -4.67 -10.57 -16.25
C ARG A 43 -4.81 -9.37 -15.30
N ALA A 44 -5.71 -8.44 -15.63
CA ALA A 44 -5.97 -7.26 -14.80
C ALA A 44 -6.51 -7.64 -13.41
N GLN A 45 -7.42 -8.62 -13.33
CA GLN A 45 -7.92 -9.13 -12.05
C GLN A 45 -6.80 -9.74 -11.20
N LYS A 46 -5.89 -10.51 -11.81
CA LYS A 46 -4.74 -11.11 -11.14
C LYS A 46 -3.81 -10.04 -10.56
N VAL A 47 -3.46 -9.03 -11.35
CA VAL A 47 -2.63 -7.89 -10.90
C VAL A 47 -3.32 -7.12 -9.76
N ARG A 48 -4.63 -6.88 -9.86
CA ARG A 48 -5.40 -6.21 -8.81
C ARG A 48 -5.39 -7.00 -7.50
N GLY A 49 -5.42 -8.33 -7.57
CA GLY A 49 -5.24 -9.22 -6.43
C GLY A 49 -3.89 -9.02 -5.74
N TYR A 50 -2.80 -9.07 -6.52
CA TYR A 50 -1.45 -8.86 -5.98
C TYR A 50 -1.28 -7.47 -5.37
N ARG A 51 -1.84 -6.42 -5.98
CA ARG A 51 -1.75 -5.05 -5.44
C ARG A 51 -2.41 -4.93 -4.07
N LYS A 52 -3.57 -5.57 -3.88
CA LYS A 52 -4.25 -5.60 -2.57
C LYS A 52 -3.47 -6.38 -1.52
N ALA A 53 -2.90 -7.53 -1.90
CA ALA A 53 -2.07 -8.33 -1.00
C ALA A 53 -0.81 -7.56 -0.59
N ASN A 54 -0.13 -6.93 -1.54
CA ASN A 54 1.09 -6.16 -1.29
C ASN A 54 0.86 -4.96 -0.35
N ASN A 55 -0.28 -4.27 -0.48
CA ASN A 55 -0.62 -3.18 0.43
C ASN A 55 -0.85 -3.68 1.86
N ARG A 56 -1.44 -4.87 2.04
CA ARG A 56 -1.64 -5.47 3.37
C ARG A 56 -0.32 -5.86 4.02
N THR A 57 0.59 -6.49 3.27
CA THR A 57 1.93 -6.83 3.77
C THR A 57 2.74 -5.57 4.09
N ALA A 58 2.68 -4.53 3.27
CA ALA A 58 3.32 -3.25 3.56
C ALA A 58 2.82 -2.62 4.87
N PHE A 59 1.51 -2.67 5.12
CA PHE A 59 0.92 -2.18 6.36
C PHE A 59 1.36 -3.01 7.57
N ALA A 60 1.34 -4.33 7.46
CA ALA A 60 1.79 -5.24 8.52
C ALA A 60 3.26 -5.03 8.89
N LEU A 61 4.14 -4.87 7.88
CA LEU A 61 5.56 -4.59 8.11
C LEU A 61 5.76 -3.24 8.77
N THR A 62 5.08 -2.20 8.30
CA THR A 62 5.16 -0.85 8.88
C THR A 62 4.72 -0.85 10.35
N LEU A 63 3.59 -1.50 10.66
CA LEU A 63 3.11 -1.63 12.04
C LEU A 63 4.08 -2.43 12.91
N GLY A 64 4.69 -3.50 12.38
CA GLY A 64 5.69 -4.28 13.11
C GLY A 64 6.90 -3.45 13.50
N VAL A 65 7.43 -2.64 12.58
CA VAL A 65 8.55 -1.73 12.85
C VAL A 65 8.18 -0.70 13.90
N ILE A 66 7.02 -0.06 13.77
CA ILE A 66 6.54 0.93 14.75
C ILE A 66 6.39 0.30 16.13
N ALA A 67 5.81 -0.91 16.21
CA ALA A 67 5.57 -1.61 17.47
C ALA A 67 6.88 -1.94 18.20
N ILE A 68 7.91 -2.41 17.47
CA ILE A 68 9.23 -2.68 18.07
C ILE A 68 9.85 -1.38 18.57
N TYR A 69 9.87 -0.34 17.74
CA TYR A 69 10.46 0.95 18.10
C TYR A 69 9.82 1.58 19.34
N THR A 70 8.48 1.61 19.39
CA THR A 70 7.76 2.16 20.55
C THR A 70 7.95 1.31 21.79
N TYR A 71 7.93 -0.03 21.66
CA TYR A 71 8.21 -0.94 22.76
C TYR A 71 9.62 -0.73 23.33
N THR A 72 10.63 -0.61 22.46
CA THR A 72 12.01 -0.36 22.89
C THR A 72 12.12 0.92 23.71
N ILE A 73 11.58 2.05 23.22
CA ILE A 73 11.61 3.33 23.95
C ILE A 73 10.83 3.27 25.26
N TYR A 74 9.66 2.63 25.25
CA TYR A 74 8.85 2.45 26.45
C TYR A 74 9.59 1.63 27.52
N SER A 75 10.27 0.57 27.10
CA SER A 75 11.13 -0.23 27.98
C SER A 75 12.32 0.57 28.51
N PHE A 76 12.99 1.36 27.66
CA PHE A 76 14.06 2.27 28.12
C PHE A 76 13.58 3.27 29.17
N LYS A 77 12.36 3.79 29.06
CA LYS A 77 11.80 4.74 30.04
C LYS A 77 11.53 4.10 31.40
N GLN A 78 11.30 2.78 31.44
CA GLN A 78 11.06 2.06 32.69
C GLN A 78 12.36 1.78 33.46
N GLU A 79 13.51 1.77 32.81
CA GLU A 79 14.77 1.60 33.51
C GLU A 79 15.17 2.91 34.22
N LYS A 80 15.31 2.88 35.55
CA LYS A 80 15.84 3.97 36.39
C LYS A 80 17.37 4.12 36.23
N PHE A 81 17.87 3.98 35.00
CA PHE A 81 19.28 3.69 34.71
C PHE A 81 20.23 4.86 35.03
N LEU A 82 19.74 6.10 35.09
CA LEU A 82 20.57 7.30 35.30
C LEU A 82 20.10 8.22 36.45
N ASP A 83 19.13 7.83 37.26
CA ASP A 83 18.63 8.64 38.39
C ASP A 83 19.08 8.10 39.76
N ASP A 84 19.91 7.04 39.77
CA ASP A 84 20.50 6.44 40.97
C ASP A 84 21.86 7.07 41.36
N PHE A 85 22.07 8.34 40.99
CA PHE A 85 23.23 9.13 41.45
C PHE A 85 23.03 9.77 42.83
N GLU A 86 22.01 9.39 43.60
CA GLU A 86 21.91 9.80 45.00
C GLU A 86 23.09 9.20 45.78
N LYS A 87 24.07 10.07 46.10
CA LYS A 87 25.21 9.72 46.96
C LYS A 87 24.67 9.12 48.26
N PRO A 88 25.15 7.93 48.69
CA PRO A 88 24.69 7.33 49.94
C PRO A 88 24.93 8.32 51.09
N GLU A 89 23.90 8.52 51.92
CA GLU A 89 24.01 9.36 53.11
C GLU A 89 25.16 8.83 53.98
N LYS A 90 26.13 9.69 54.29
CA LYS A 90 27.24 9.35 55.17
C LYS A 90 26.69 9.14 56.57
N THR A 91 26.46 7.89 56.96
CA THR A 91 26.16 7.52 58.34
C THR A 91 27.43 7.73 59.18
N ILE A 92 27.54 8.91 59.79
CA ILE A 92 28.55 9.16 60.82
C ILE A 92 28.10 8.39 62.05
N ASN A 93 28.52 7.14 62.17
CA ASN A 93 28.43 6.40 63.44
C ASN A 93 29.27 7.17 64.48
N LYS A 94 28.61 7.98 65.29
CA LYS A 94 29.18 8.45 66.56
C LYS A 94 29.21 7.24 67.48
N VAL A 95 30.37 6.59 67.53
CA VAL A 95 30.72 5.72 68.64
C VAL A 95 30.77 6.61 69.89
N ALA A 96 29.81 6.41 70.79
CA ALA A 96 29.78 6.98 72.13
C ALA A 96 30.19 5.89 73.13
#